data_AF-A0A076F822-F1
#
_entry.id   AF-A0A076F822-F1
#
_cell.length_a   1.000
_cell.length_b   1.000
_cell.length_c   1.000
_cell.angle_alpha   90.00
_cell.angle_beta   90.00
_cell.angle_gamma   90.00
#
_symmetry.space_group_name_H-M   'P 1'
#
loop_
_entity.id
_entity.type
_entity.pdbx_description
1 polymer ?
#
loop_
_entity_poly.entity_id
_entity_poly.type
_entity_poly.pdbx_seq_one_letter_code
_entity_poly.pdbx_strand_id
1 'polypeptide(L)' 'MKLFAKLQKVWQAYEKLDEALYPLIGLRKYDTYLEHFKKHHPGEKPLSRAEFFRESQDAKAKNVKC' A
#
# COMPACT_ATOMS: atom_id res chain seq x y z
N MET A 1 -19.84 17.66 20.38
CA MET A 1 -18.38 17.89 20.20
C MET A 1 -18.02 18.02 18.71
N LYS A 2 -18.17 19.22 18.12
CA LYS A 2 -17.96 19.45 16.66
C LYS A 2 -16.49 19.33 16.23
N LEU A 3 -15.54 19.54 17.15
CA LEU A 3 -14.11 19.46 16.89
C LEU A 3 -13.65 18.02 16.57
N PHE A 4 -14.18 17.05 17.32
CA PHE A 4 -13.86 15.63 17.14
C PHE A 4 -14.29 15.12 15.76
N ALA A 5 -15.48 15.52 15.30
CA ALA A 5 -16.00 15.16 13.98
C ALA A 5 -15.17 15.77 12.83
N LYS A 6 -14.57 16.95 13.02
CA LYS A 6 -13.66 17.55 12.03
C LYS A 6 -12.34 16.78 11.95
N LEU A 7 -11.75 16.43 13.08
CA LEU A 7 -10.52 15.63 13.15
C LEU A 7 -10.72 14.25 12.51
N GLN A 8 -11.86 13.60 12.77
CA GLN A 8 -12.20 12.34 12.12
C GLN A 8 -12.29 12.47 10.60
N LYS A 9 -12.89 13.55 10.07
CA LYS A 9 -12.94 13.79 8.62
C LYS A 9 -11.57 14.01 8.00
N VAL A 10 -10.67 14.69 8.70
CA VAL A 10 -9.28 14.88 8.24
C VAL A 10 -8.54 13.55 8.19
N TRP A 11 -8.70 12.70 9.23
CA TRP A 11 -8.12 11.36 9.26
C TRP A 11 -8.61 10.47 8.12
N GLN A 12 -9.93 10.45 7.89
CA GLN A 12 -10.53 9.68 6.81
C GLN A 12 -10.09 10.16 5.41
N ALA A 13 -9.79 11.45 5.26
CA ALA A 13 -9.23 11.98 4.02
C ALA A 13 -7.76 11.59 3.85
N TYR A 14 -6.99 11.56 4.94
CA TYR A 14 -5.59 11.11 4.93
C TYR A 14 -5.47 9.63 4.52
N GLU A 15 -6.30 8.74 5.10
CA GLU A 15 -6.32 7.30 4.74
C GLU A 15 -6.65 7.02 3.25
N LYS A 16 -7.36 7.96 2.60
CA LYS A 16 -7.73 7.84 1.18
C LYS A 16 -6.70 8.46 0.23
N LEU A 17 -5.74 9.25 0.74
CA LEU A 17 -4.75 9.93 -0.09
C LEU A 17 -3.87 8.93 -0.85
N ASP A 18 -3.57 7.79 -0.25
CA ASP A 18 -2.80 6.70 -0.86
C ASP A 18 -3.46 6.16 -2.15
N GLU A 19 -4.80 6.19 -2.28
CA GLU A 19 -5.49 5.78 -3.52
C GLU A 19 -5.20 6.71 -4.68
N ALA A 20 -5.11 8.02 -4.40
CA ALA A 20 -4.84 9.01 -5.42
C ALA A 20 -3.34 9.08 -5.76
N LEU A 21 -2.46 8.99 -4.75
CA LEU A 21 -1.04 9.25 -4.93
C LEU A 21 -0.26 8.02 -5.43
N TYR A 22 -0.57 6.82 -4.95
CA TYR A 22 0.22 5.63 -5.25
C TYR A 22 0.26 5.26 -6.74
N PRO A 23 -0.87 5.32 -7.49
CA PRO A 23 -0.84 5.10 -8.93
C PRO A 23 0.08 6.08 -9.67
N LEU A 24 0.14 7.35 -9.23
CA LEU A 24 0.97 8.39 -9.86
C LEU A 24 2.47 8.09 -9.77
N ILE A 25 2.90 7.44 -8.67
CA ILE A 25 4.29 7.06 -8.43
C ILE A 25 4.56 5.58 -8.74
N GLY A 26 3.59 4.89 -9.34
CA GLY A 26 3.69 3.46 -9.67
C GLY A 26 3.91 2.56 -8.44
N LEU A 27 3.34 2.95 -7.29
CA LEU A 27 3.26 2.11 -6.10
C LEU A 27 1.92 1.37 -6.08
N ARG A 28 1.91 0.16 -5.53
CA ARG A 28 0.69 -0.63 -5.31
C ARG A 28 0.26 -0.50 -3.85
N LYS A 29 -1.06 -0.41 -3.61
CA LYS A 29 -1.60 -0.44 -2.24
C LYS A 29 -1.34 -1.81 -1.61
N TYR A 30 -0.99 -1.82 -0.33
CA TYR A 30 -0.73 -3.05 0.41
C TYR A 30 -1.98 -3.94 0.54
N ASP A 31 -3.17 -3.35 0.70
CA ASP A 31 -4.43 -4.11 0.70
C ASP A 31 -4.66 -4.88 -0.59
N THR A 32 -4.39 -4.26 -1.75
CA THR A 32 -4.48 -4.95 -3.05
C THR A 32 -3.50 -6.13 -3.13
N TYR A 33 -2.31 -6.00 -2.52
CA TYR A 33 -1.37 -7.11 -2.38
C TYR A 33 -1.96 -8.22 -1.50
N LEU A 34 -2.57 -7.91 -0.34
CA LEU A 34 -3.19 -8.90 0.53
C LEU A 34 -4.35 -9.64 -0.14
N GLU A 35 -5.19 -8.93 -0.89
CA GLU A 35 -6.29 -9.53 -1.65
C GLU A 35 -5.77 -10.50 -2.72
N HIS A 36 -4.73 -10.10 -3.45
CA HIS A 36 -4.07 -10.96 -4.43
C HIS A 36 -3.41 -12.16 -3.75
N PHE A 37 -2.66 -11.93 -2.67
CA PHE A 37 -1.96 -12.97 -1.93
C PHE A 37 -2.94 -14.00 -1.38
N LYS A 38 -4.06 -13.57 -0.79
CA LYS A 38 -5.12 -14.48 -0.30
C LYS A 38 -5.72 -15.35 -1.41
N LYS A 39 -5.86 -14.83 -2.63
CA LYS A 39 -6.43 -15.54 -3.78
C LYS A 39 -5.44 -16.54 -4.39
N HIS A 40 -4.16 -16.22 -4.43
CA HIS A 40 -3.15 -16.99 -5.18
C HIS A 40 -2.20 -17.82 -4.29
N HIS A 41 -2.05 -17.45 -3.02
CA HIS A 41 -1.13 -18.07 -2.06
C HIS A 41 -1.86 -18.51 -0.77
N PRO A 42 -2.89 -19.38 -0.86
CA PRO A 42 -3.58 -19.87 0.32
C PRO A 42 -2.64 -20.72 1.19
N GLY A 43 -2.42 -20.30 2.45
CA GLY A 43 -1.63 -21.04 3.43
C GLY A 43 -0.24 -20.47 3.71
N GLU A 44 0.21 -19.50 2.91
CA GLU A 44 1.45 -18.77 3.16
C GLU A 44 1.19 -17.52 4.03
N LYS A 45 2.26 -16.96 4.63
CA LYS A 45 2.16 -15.68 5.36
C LYS A 45 2.54 -14.54 4.42
N PRO A 46 1.68 -13.51 4.25
CA PRO A 46 2.05 -12.34 3.48
C PRO A 46 3.22 -11.60 4.13
N LEU A 47 4.03 -10.93 3.31
CA LEU A 47 5.08 -10.03 3.77
C LEU A 47 4.48 -8.91 4.62
N SER A 48 5.24 -8.38 5.59
CA SER A 48 4.83 -7.15 6.25
C SER A 48 4.80 -5.98 5.24
N ARG A 49 4.06 -4.92 5.57
CA ARG A 49 3.96 -3.71 4.75
C ARG A 49 5.33 -3.17 4.35
N ALA A 50 6.26 -3.07 5.29
CA ALA A 50 7.61 -2.55 5.05
C ALA A 50 8.41 -3.47 4.12
N GLU A 51 8.30 -4.79 4.30
CA GLU A 51 8.97 -5.78 3.45
C GLU A 51 8.44 -5.76 2.03
N PHE A 52 7.11 -5.69 1.85
CA PHE A 52 6.48 -5.57 0.53
C PHE A 52 6.99 -4.35 -0.24
N PHE A 53 7.09 -3.18 0.42
CA PHE A 53 7.61 -1.97 -0.23
C PHE A 53 9.09 -2.07 -0.56
N ARG A 54 9.90 -2.61 0.36
CA ARG A 54 11.34 -2.80 0.13
C ARG A 54 11.61 -3.77 -1.02
N GLU A 55 10.91 -4.91 -1.06
CA GLU A 55 11.02 -5.88 -2.15
C GLU A 55 10.55 -5.27 -3.48
N SER A 56 9.46 -4.50 -3.48
CA SER A 56 8.99 -3.79 -4.68
C SER A 56 10.00 -2.78 -5.21
N GLN A 57 10.74 -2.09 -4.33
CA GLN A 57 11.79 -1.14 -4.70
C GLN A 57 13.04 -1.86 -5.22
N ASP A 58 13.48 -2.91 -4.53
CA ASP A 58 14.64 -3.71 -4.92
C ASP A 58 14.41 -4.42 -6.26
N ALA A 59 13.23 -4.97 -6.49
CA ALA A 59 12.85 -5.55 -7.78
C ALA A 59 12.90 -4.52 -8.92
N LYS A 60 12.50 -3.27 -8.67
CA LYS A 60 12.64 -2.18 -9.65
C LYS A 60 14.12 -1.85 -9.89
N ALA A 61 14.94 -1.75 -8.84
CA ALA A 61 16.37 -1.48 -8.96
C ALA A 61 17.10 -2.58 -9.75
N LYS A 62 16.78 -3.86 -9.52
CA LYS A 62 17.35 -5.01 -10.23
C LYS A 62 16.94 -5.10 -11.71
N ASN A 63 15.80 -4.51 -12.08
CA ASN A 63 15.34 -4.45 -13.47
C ASN A 63 15.89 -3.24 -14.26
N VAL A 64 16.75 -2.41 -13.65
CA VAL A 64 17.52 -1.40 -14.38
C VAL A 64 18.60 -2.15 -15.16
N LYS A 65 18.34 -2.47 -16.43
CA LYS A 65 19.41 -2.85 -17.35
C LYS A 65 20.36 -1.67 -17.45
N CYS A 66 21.64 -1.92 -17.14
CA CYS A 66 22.74 -1.02 -17.42
C CYS A 66 22.85 -0.72 -18.93
#